data_AF-A0A3N6MCY0-F1
#
_entry.id   AF-A0A3N6MCY0-F1
#
_cell.length_a   1.000
_cell.length_b   1.000
_cell.length_c   1.000
_cell.angle_alpha   90.00
_cell.angle_beta   90.00
_cell.angle_gamma   90.00
#
_symmetry.space_group_name_H-M   'P 1'
#
loop_
_entity.id
_entity.type
_entity.pdbx_description
1 polymer ?
#
loop_
_entity_poly.entity_id
_entity_poly.type
_entity_poly.pdbx_seq_one_letter_code
_entity_poly.pdbx_strand_id
1 'polypeptide(L)'
;MTDRISSDHPSIRTVRATCTETAGGVRLDVPADDRDAFPIDDVVRIVADRETLFARIDRALTGDDLSVPGVYETPEAARDPGGQTDRLAEWTDEHEVRAGGSILIDVVEPDYLYGLREPGTTAYYDAVEPPNESLSAIAKRLEET
;
A
#
# COMPACT_ATOMS: atom_id res chain seq x y z
N MET A 1 10.18 -12.03 -19.47
CA MET A 1 8.75 -12.38 -19.54
C MET A 1 8.25 -12.18 -18.14
N THR A 2 7.55 -11.09 -17.87
CA THR A 2 6.95 -10.89 -16.55
C THR A 2 5.69 -11.72 -16.53
N ASP A 3 5.61 -12.70 -15.63
CA ASP A 3 4.37 -13.44 -15.42
C ASP A 3 3.35 -12.43 -14.87
N ARG A 4 2.14 -12.39 -15.44
CA ARG A 4 1.12 -11.43 -15.01
C ARG A 4 0.11 -12.17 -14.16
N ILE A 5 0.04 -11.82 -12.88
CA ILE A 5 -0.83 -12.46 -11.90
C ILE A 5 -2.12 -11.65 -11.73
N SER A 6 -3.26 -12.33 -11.75
CA SER A 6 -4.56 -11.71 -11.49
C SER A 6 -4.82 -11.64 -9.99
N SER A 7 -5.54 -10.62 -9.52
CA SER A 7 -5.99 -10.49 -8.13
C SER A 7 -6.71 -11.73 -7.59
N ASP A 8 -7.37 -12.51 -8.44
CA ASP A 8 -8.09 -13.74 -8.07
C ASP A 8 -7.19 -14.99 -8.03
N HIS A 9 -5.87 -14.83 -8.25
CA HIS A 9 -4.93 -15.94 -8.20
C HIS A 9 -4.74 -16.43 -6.75
N PRO A 10 -4.68 -17.74 -6.48
CA PRO A 10 -4.58 -18.28 -5.12
C PRO A 10 -3.32 -17.89 -4.33
N SER A 11 -2.30 -17.35 -4.99
CA SER A 11 -1.10 -16.82 -4.34
C SER A 11 -1.30 -15.43 -3.75
N ILE A 12 -2.33 -14.69 -4.19
CA ILE A 12 -2.60 -13.34 -3.74
C ILE A 12 -3.53 -13.39 -2.53
N ARG A 13 -3.09 -12.78 -1.43
CA ARG A 13 -3.95 -12.58 -0.26
C ARG A 13 -4.64 -11.23 -0.37
N THR A 14 -5.95 -11.22 -0.53
CA THR A 14 -6.73 -9.98 -0.47
C THR A 14 -7.11 -9.65 0.97
N VAL A 15 -6.69 -8.48 1.44
CA VAL A 15 -7.06 -7.89 2.73
C VAL A 15 -8.12 -6.83 2.51
N ARG A 16 -9.13 -6.77 3.36
CA ARG A 16 -10.15 -5.72 3.30
C ARG A 16 -9.80 -4.60 4.27
N ALA A 17 -9.44 -3.45 3.73
CA ALA A 17 -9.23 -2.22 4.49
C ALA A 17 -10.49 -1.34 4.47
N THR A 18 -10.58 -0.43 5.43
CA THR A 18 -11.63 0.58 5.51
C THR A 18 -11.06 1.95 5.17
N CYS A 19 -11.71 2.69 4.28
CA CYS A 19 -11.39 4.08 4.02
C CYS A 19 -11.94 4.96 5.15
N THR A 20 -11.09 5.73 5.81
CA THR A 20 -11.48 6.64 6.89
C THR A 20 -11.10 8.07 6.50
N GLU A 21 -12.06 8.99 6.59
CA GLU A 21 -11.80 10.41 6.36
C GLU A 21 -10.99 11.00 7.52
N THR A 22 -10.02 11.84 7.19
CA THR A 22 -9.18 12.57 8.13
C THR A 22 -9.23 14.07 7.85
N ALA A 23 -8.75 14.89 8.77
CA ALA A 23 -8.70 16.34 8.55
C ALA A 23 -7.83 16.77 7.35
N GLY A 24 -6.94 15.89 6.87
CA GLY A 24 -6.01 16.17 5.76
C GLY A 24 -6.28 15.39 4.48
N GLY A 25 -7.37 14.61 4.39
CA GLY A 25 -7.63 13.72 3.27
C GLY A 25 -8.30 12.43 3.74
N VAL A 26 -7.83 11.28 3.26
CA VAL A 26 -8.33 9.96 3.65
C VAL A 26 -7.17 9.07 4.08
N ARG A 27 -7.46 8.05 4.86
CA ARG A 27 -6.51 7.00 5.22
C ARG A 27 -7.16 5.63 5.08
N LEU A 28 -6.35 4.58 4.96
CA LEU A 28 -6.84 3.20 5.02
C LEU A 28 -6.56 2.61 6.38
N ASP A 29 -7.56 1.96 6.98
CA ASP A 29 -7.43 1.20 8.20
C ASP A 29 -7.50 -0.29 7.87
N VAL A 30 -6.42 -1.00 8.20
CA VAL A 30 -6.28 -2.45 8.01
C VAL A 30 -6.57 -3.14 9.34
N PRO A 31 -7.49 -4.12 9.37
CA PRO A 31 -7.86 -4.80 10.61
C PRO A 31 -6.69 -5.55 11.22
N ALA A 32 -6.64 -5.58 12.56
CA ALA A 32 -5.58 -6.26 13.31
C ALA A 32 -5.38 -7.74 12.93
N ASP A 33 -6.43 -8.46 12.50
CA ASP A 33 -6.35 -9.85 12.03
C ASP A 33 -5.47 -10.04 10.78
N ASP A 34 -5.29 -8.98 9.98
CA ASP A 34 -4.51 -9.00 8.74
C ASP A 34 -3.16 -8.27 8.85
N ARG A 35 -2.81 -7.77 10.04
CA ARG A 35 -1.59 -6.98 10.26
C ARG A 35 -0.29 -7.70 9.91
N ASP A 36 -0.25 -9.02 10.10
CA ASP A 36 0.93 -9.86 9.81
C ASP A 36 1.25 -9.95 8.31
N ALA A 37 0.36 -9.45 7.45
CA ALA A 37 0.59 -9.37 6.02
C ALA A 37 1.33 -8.09 5.59
N PHE A 38 1.62 -7.16 6.52
CA PHE A 38 2.20 -5.86 6.21
C PHE A 38 3.43 -5.54 7.08
N PRO A 39 4.48 -4.91 6.52
CA PRO A 39 5.61 -4.43 7.30
C PRO A 39 5.23 -3.14 8.03
N ILE A 40 5.34 -3.14 9.36
CA ILE A 40 5.02 -1.98 10.19
C ILE A 40 6.20 -1.00 10.20
N ASP A 41 5.90 0.30 10.11
CA ASP A 41 6.87 1.41 10.07
C ASP A 41 7.77 1.40 8.82
N ASP A 42 7.33 0.69 7.77
CA ASP A 42 8.07 0.59 6.51
C ASP A 42 7.26 1.12 5.32
N VAL A 43 7.96 1.40 4.22
CA VAL A 43 7.37 1.89 2.98
C VAL A 43 7.28 0.76 1.97
N VAL A 44 6.05 0.54 1.51
CA VAL A 44 5.71 -0.47 0.53
C VAL A 44 5.29 0.17 -0.79
N ARG A 45 5.35 -0.61 -1.86
CA ARG A 45 4.82 -0.19 -3.16
C ARG A 45 3.35 -0.56 -3.25
N ILE A 46 2.56 0.37 -3.79
CA ILE A 46 1.14 0.17 -4.04
C ILE A 46 0.88 0.38 -5.53
N VAL A 47 0.22 -0.58 -6.16
CA VAL A 47 -0.30 -0.42 -7.52
C VAL A 47 -1.77 -0.04 -7.45
N ALA A 48 -2.07 1.20 -7.84
CA ALA A 48 -3.42 1.73 -7.99
C ALA A 48 -3.58 2.15 -9.46
N ASP A 49 -4.64 1.71 -10.13
CA ASP A 49 -4.92 2.03 -11.55
C ASP A 49 -3.76 1.81 -12.53
N ARG A 50 -2.96 0.77 -12.25
CA ARG A 50 -1.74 0.40 -13.00
C ARG A 50 -0.59 1.40 -12.84
N GLU A 51 -0.72 2.36 -11.95
CA GLU A 51 0.33 3.26 -11.52
C GLU A 51 0.99 2.70 -10.26
N THR A 52 2.32 2.76 -10.21
CA THR A 52 3.09 2.33 -9.04
C THR A 52 3.36 3.54 -8.17
N LEU A 53 2.81 3.50 -6.97
CA LEU A 53 2.92 4.49 -5.93
C LEU A 53 3.56 3.86 -4.68
N PHE A 54 3.72 4.65 -3.62
CA PHE A 54 4.38 4.28 -2.39
C PHE A 54 3.54 4.69 -1.19
N ALA A 55 3.45 3.83 -0.19
CA ALA A 55 2.75 4.14 1.04
C ALA A 55 3.54 3.64 2.23
N ARG A 56 3.44 4.38 3.33
CA ARG A 56 3.96 3.96 4.62
C ARG A 56 2.86 3.23 5.38
N ILE A 57 3.20 2.11 5.99
CA ILE A 57 2.29 1.38 6.86
C ILE A 57 2.63 1.72 8.30
N ASP A 58 1.74 2.43 8.98
CA ASP A 58 1.90 2.80 10.37
C ASP A 58 0.95 2.00 11.27
N ARG A 59 1.21 2.02 12.57
CA ARG A 59 0.23 1.54 13.54
C ARG A 59 -0.87 2.57 13.66
N ALA A 60 -2.12 2.11 13.74
CA ALA A 60 -3.23 3.02 14.02
C ALA A 60 -3.01 3.73 15.38
N LEU A 61 -3.49 4.97 15.48
CA LEU A 61 -3.42 5.76 16.72
C LEU A 61 -4.21 5.11 17.88
N THR A 62 -5.15 4.23 17.56
CA THR A 62 -6.02 3.55 18.52
C THR A 62 -6.23 2.11 18.10
N GLY A 63 -6.13 1.18 19.04
CA GLY A 63 -6.32 -0.26 18.77
C GLY A 63 -5.03 -0.96 18.33
N ASP A 64 -5.22 -2.13 17.73
CA ASP A 64 -4.16 -3.02 17.21
C ASP A 64 -4.11 -3.03 15.68
N ASP A 65 -4.94 -2.19 15.05
CA ASP A 65 -5.07 -2.04 13.61
C ASP A 65 -3.86 -1.32 13.00
N LEU A 66 -3.66 -1.48 11.70
CA LEU A 66 -2.68 -0.70 10.95
C LEU A 66 -3.37 0.42 10.19
N SER A 67 -2.65 1.50 9.94
CA SER A 67 -3.13 2.63 9.17
C SER A 67 -2.18 2.98 8.04
N VAL A 68 -2.73 3.22 6.86
CA VAL A 68 -2.03 3.76 5.70
C VAL A 68 -2.48 5.21 5.53
N PRO A 69 -1.71 6.19 5.99
CA PRO A 69 -2.14 7.58 6.07
C PRO A 69 -2.26 8.28 4.72
N GLY A 70 -1.70 7.70 3.65
CA GLY A 70 -1.73 8.25 2.30
C GLY A 70 -0.87 7.44 1.34
N VAL A 71 -0.97 7.77 0.06
CA VAL A 71 -0.24 7.12 -1.03
C VAL A 71 0.42 8.20 -1.89
N TYR A 72 1.70 8.01 -2.24
CA TYR A 72 2.55 9.04 -2.84
C TYR A 72 3.33 8.52 -4.03
N GLU A 73 3.77 9.42 -4.90
CA GLU A 73 4.51 9.06 -6.13
C GLU A 73 5.95 8.57 -5.84
N THR A 74 6.52 8.91 -4.69
CA THR A 74 7.90 8.55 -4.32
C THR A 74 7.99 7.95 -2.92
N PRO A 75 8.97 7.07 -2.65
CA PRO A 75 9.15 6.50 -1.32
C PRO A 75 9.57 7.54 -0.28
N GLU A 76 10.27 8.59 -0.68
CA GLU A 76 10.64 9.71 0.19
C GLU A 76 9.40 10.46 0.67
N ALA A 77 8.46 10.74 -0.25
CA ALA A 77 7.17 11.35 0.09
C ALA A 77 6.32 10.46 1.00
N ALA A 78 6.38 9.14 0.84
CA ALA A 78 5.71 8.23 1.77
C ALA A 78 6.32 8.24 3.17
N ARG A 79 7.64 8.44 3.30
CA ARG A 79 8.34 8.50 4.60
C ARG A 79 8.09 9.81 5.33
N ASP A 80 8.24 10.91 4.60
CA ASP A 80 8.05 12.27 5.10
C ASP A 80 7.19 13.05 4.10
N PRO A 81 5.85 13.04 4.29
CA PRO A 81 4.96 13.62 3.31
C PRO A 81 5.07 15.13 3.24
N GLY A 82 5.42 15.87 4.30
CA GLY A 82 5.85 17.27 4.22
C GLY A 82 5.02 18.25 3.34
N GLY A 83 3.74 17.95 3.04
CA GLY A 83 2.89 18.69 2.09
C GLY A 83 2.88 18.19 0.64
N GLN A 84 3.41 17.01 0.36
CA GLN A 84 3.29 16.29 -0.90
C GLN A 84 1.84 15.90 -1.19
N THR A 85 1.52 15.71 -2.47
CA THR A 85 0.19 15.32 -2.91
C THR A 85 -0.11 13.88 -2.52
N ASP A 86 -1.12 13.70 -1.68
CA ASP A 86 -1.68 12.40 -1.37
C ASP A 86 -2.59 11.94 -2.52
N ARG A 87 -2.12 10.94 -3.26
CA ARG A 87 -2.84 10.32 -4.38
C ARG A 87 -3.96 9.41 -3.92
N LEU A 88 -4.00 9.03 -2.63
CA LEU A 88 -5.07 8.19 -2.10
C LEU A 88 -6.42 8.92 -2.13
N ALA A 89 -6.45 10.19 -1.76
CA ALA A 89 -7.66 11.00 -1.79
C ALA A 89 -8.23 11.13 -3.20
N GLU A 90 -7.37 11.44 -4.17
CA GLU A 90 -7.74 11.49 -5.60
C GLU A 90 -8.29 10.13 -6.07
N TRP A 91 -7.57 9.05 -5.78
CA TRP A 91 -7.99 7.70 -6.13
C TRP A 91 -9.36 7.33 -5.53
N THR A 92 -9.61 7.65 -4.26
CA THR A 92 -10.91 7.37 -3.63
C THR A 92 -12.06 8.17 -4.24
N ASP A 93 -11.80 9.41 -4.68
CA ASP A 93 -12.81 10.24 -5.36
C ASP A 93 -13.15 9.66 -6.74
N GLU A 94 -12.12 9.28 -7.51
CA GLU A 94 -12.28 8.68 -8.84
C GLU A 94 -13.05 7.35 -8.82
N HIS A 95 -12.84 6.54 -7.78
CA HIS A 95 -13.51 5.24 -7.60
C HIS A 95 -14.80 5.34 -6.77
N GLU A 96 -15.30 6.55 -6.49
CA GLU A 96 -16.50 6.80 -5.69
C GLU A 96 -16.49 6.10 -4.30
N VAL A 97 -15.29 5.88 -3.74
CA VAL A 97 -15.10 5.22 -2.44
C VAL A 97 -15.33 6.24 -1.34
N ARG A 98 -16.47 6.09 -0.67
CA ARG A 98 -16.88 6.96 0.43
C ARG A 98 -16.09 6.65 1.71
N ALA A 99 -16.02 7.62 2.61
CA ALA A 99 -15.60 7.39 3.99
C ALA A 99 -16.46 6.30 4.65
N GLY A 100 -15.82 5.38 5.37
CA GLY A 100 -16.39 4.13 5.88
C GLY A 100 -16.56 3.04 4.81
N GLY A 101 -16.21 3.32 3.56
CA GLY A 101 -16.21 2.35 2.47
C GLY A 101 -15.10 1.31 2.62
N SER A 102 -15.27 0.18 1.97
CA SER A 102 -14.25 -0.88 1.94
C SER A 102 -13.39 -0.76 0.70
N ILE A 103 -12.08 -0.94 0.90
CA ILE A 103 -11.08 -1.05 -0.16
C ILE A 103 -10.40 -2.40 -0.03
N LEU A 104 -10.01 -3.00 -1.15
CA LEU A 104 -9.29 -4.26 -1.16
C LEU A 104 -7.81 -3.98 -1.41
N ILE A 105 -6.97 -4.54 -0.54
CA ILE A 105 -5.52 -4.52 -0.66
C ILE A 105 -5.06 -5.94 -0.99
N ASP A 106 -4.60 -6.14 -2.22
CA ASP A 106 -4.08 -7.41 -2.68
C ASP A 106 -2.59 -7.50 -2.34
N VAL A 107 -2.20 -8.44 -1.49
CA VAL A 107 -0.80 -8.73 -1.18
C VAL A 107 -0.23 -9.55 -2.35
N VAL A 108 0.47 -8.87 -3.25
CA VAL A 108 1.08 -9.48 -4.44
C VAL A 108 2.41 -10.11 -4.04
N GLU A 109 3.26 -9.32 -3.40
CA GLU A 109 4.53 -9.75 -2.82
C GLU A 109 4.62 -9.17 -1.41
N PRO A 110 4.60 -10.03 -0.37
CA PRO A 110 4.71 -9.59 1.02
C PRO A 110 5.92 -8.67 1.22
N ASP A 111 5.73 -7.63 2.04
CA ASP A 111 6.75 -6.64 2.36
C ASP A 111 7.29 -5.81 1.17
N TYR A 112 6.75 -5.98 -0.04
CA TYR A 112 7.28 -5.36 -1.24
C TYR A 112 6.23 -4.69 -2.13
N LEU A 113 5.25 -5.46 -2.62
CA LEU A 113 4.25 -5.00 -3.58
C LEU A 113 2.83 -5.36 -3.13
N TYR A 114 2.00 -4.34 -3.08
CA TYR A 114 0.59 -4.43 -2.78
C TYR A 114 -0.20 -3.82 -3.93
N GLY A 115 -1.40 -4.32 -4.14
CA GLY A 115 -2.36 -3.79 -5.09
C GLY A 115 -3.51 -3.11 -4.37
N LEU A 116 -3.95 -1.96 -4.85
CA LEU A 116 -5.13 -1.28 -4.36
C LEU A 116 -6.25 -1.42 -5.39
N ARG A 117 -7.45 -1.79 -4.94
CA ARG A 117 -8.63 -1.82 -5.81
C ARG A 117 -9.95 -1.65 -5.05
N GLU A 118 -10.96 -1.20 -5.78
CA GLU A 118 -12.33 -1.21 -5.27
C GLU A 118 -12.92 -2.63 -5.26
N PRO A 119 -13.84 -2.94 -4.34
CA PRO A 119 -14.55 -4.21 -4.32
C PRO A 119 -15.30 -4.48 -5.63
N GLY A 120 -15.15 -5.69 -6.17
CA GLY A 120 -15.86 -6.12 -7.39
C GLY A 120 -15.09 -5.88 -8.69
N THR A 121 -13.89 -5.31 -8.63
CA THR A 121 -12.98 -5.20 -9.78
C THR A 121 -11.90 -6.27 -9.73
N THR A 122 -11.38 -6.66 -10.89
CA THR A 122 -10.22 -7.54 -11.03
C THR A 122 -9.03 -6.71 -11.50
N ALA A 123 -7.95 -6.76 -10.74
CA ALA A 123 -6.69 -6.13 -11.08
C ALA A 123 -5.68 -7.19 -11.57
N TYR A 124 -4.67 -6.71 -12.30
CA TYR A 124 -3.59 -7.57 -12.80
C TYR A 124 -2.27 -6.92 -12.48
N TYR A 125 -1.43 -7.65 -11.76
CA TYR A 125 -0.13 -7.21 -11.31
C TYR A 125 0.95 -7.91 -12.12
N ASP A 126 2.02 -7.18 -12.39
CA ASP A 126 3.25 -7.80 -12.84
C ASP A 126 3.84 -8.57 -11.64
N ALA A 127 4.07 -9.87 -11.81
CA ALA A 127 4.78 -10.65 -10.80
C ALA A 127 6.21 -10.11 -10.74
N VAL A 128 6.47 -9.28 -9.74
CA VAL A 128 7.80 -8.74 -9.50
C VAL A 128 8.51 -9.76 -8.63
N GLU A 129 9.48 -10.47 -9.19
CA GLU A 129 10.47 -11.11 -8.32
C GLU A 129 11.14 -9.98 -7.52
N PRO A 130 11.13 -10.01 -6.18
CA PRO A 130 11.86 -9.02 -5.41
C PRO A 130 13.29 -9.04 -5.93
N PRO A 131 13.92 -7.88 -6.19
CA PRO A 131 15.30 -7.86 -6.63
C PRO A 131 16.07 -8.67 -5.59
N ASN A 132 16.71 -9.76 -6.03
CA ASN A 132 17.55 -10.61 -5.22
C ASN A 132 18.22 -9.78 -4.12
N GLU A 133 18.14 -10.25 -2.88
CA GLU A 133 18.43 -9.61 -1.58
C GLU A 133 19.75 -8.80 -1.45
N SER A 134 20.50 -8.62 -2.53
CA SER A 134 21.72 -7.84 -2.67
C SER A 134 21.52 -6.31 -2.79
N LEU A 135 20.33 -5.77 -3.02
CA LEU A 135 20.15 -4.30 -3.22
C LEU A 135 19.59 -3.54 -2.00
N SER A 136 18.79 -4.17 -1.13
CA SER A 136 18.35 -3.54 0.14
C SER A 136 19.48 -3.48 1.18
N ALA A 137 20.56 -4.25 1.01
CA ALA A 137 21.78 -4.12 1.82
C ALA A 137 22.55 -2.80 1.58
N ILE A 138 22.19 -2.01 0.55
CA ILE A 138 22.89 -0.77 0.20
C ILE A 138 22.27 0.45 0.89
N ALA A 139 21.01 0.39 1.34
CA ALA A 139 20.35 1.51 2.01
C ALA A 139 20.79 1.73 3.47
N LYS A 140 21.50 0.78 4.09
CA LYS A 140 22.06 0.92 5.46
C LYS A 140 23.53 1.36 5.51
N ARG A 141 24.15 1.76 4.39
CA ARG A 141 25.59 2.05 4.30
C ARG A 141 25.93 3.49 3.87
N LEU A 142 25.10 4.47 4.22
CA LEU A 142 25.42 5.89 3.94
C LEU A 142 25.30 6.82 5.15
N GLU A 143 25.47 6.29 6.37
CA GLU A 143 25.55 7.09 7.61
C GLU A 143 26.81 6.77 8.44
N GLU A 144 27.90 6.35 7.79
CA GLU A 144 29.22 6.30 8.43
C GLU A 144 30.28 6.87 7.48
N THR A 145 30.52 8.19 7.52
CA THR A 145 31.84 8.84 7.36
C THR A 145 31.75 10.28 7.82
#